data_AF-A0A7C1BR10-F1
#
_entry.id   AF-A0A7C1BR10-F1
#
_cell.length_a   1.000
_cell.length_b   1.000
_cell.length_c   1.000
_cell.angle_alpha   90.00
_cell.angle_beta   90.00
_cell.angle_gamma   90.00
#
_symmetry.space_group_name_H-M   'P 1'
#
loop_
_entity.id
_entity.type
_entity.pdbx_description
1 polymer ?
#
loop_
_entity_poly.entity_id
_entity_poly.type
_entity_poly.pdbx_seq_one_letter_code
_entity_poly.pdbx_strand_id
1 'polypeptide(L)'
;YIYLKQLTQEGTFGELRALSCSRLSPPVTWTWEDWMSDPQKSGSAVMDLHIHDVDLILYLMGKPYSVFAEGIRDAHAWNHIFTVYNYEGKKAAMAEGGWRTTSEFPFSMAFRAYFERGVVEFNSARQPSLTVYPEGQKAYSPQIEKPKVQGGRETAGNIAELGGYFNEIQYFVGCILEDTDPSVLTPEDARTSLEIVLAEIKSAETGREVKV
;
A
#
# COMPACT_ATOMS: atom_id res chain seq x y z
N TYR A 1 -3.31 7.19 5.03
CA TYR A 1 -3.64 7.32 3.59
C TYR A 1 -4.63 8.45 3.29
N ILE A 2 -5.76 8.57 3.99
CA ILE A 2 -6.77 9.63 3.75
C ILE A 2 -6.15 11.04 3.71
N TYR A 3 -5.30 11.39 4.68
CA TYR A 3 -4.60 12.68 4.69
C TYR A 3 -3.74 12.92 3.42
N LEU A 4 -3.00 11.91 2.96
CA LEU A 4 -2.21 12.02 1.73
C LEU A 4 -3.09 12.18 0.49
N LYS A 5 -4.22 11.46 0.43
CA LYS A 5 -5.21 11.61 -0.64
C LYS A 5 -5.80 13.01 -0.67
N GLN A 6 -6.16 13.56 0.50
CA GLN A 6 -6.66 14.92 0.63
C GLN A 6 -5.65 15.95 0.08
N LEU A 7 -4.39 15.89 0.50
CA LEU A 7 -3.33 16.77 -0.03
C LEU A 7 -3.19 16.68 -1.55
N THR A 8 -3.37 15.47 -2.10
CA THR A 8 -3.31 15.22 -3.54
C THR A 8 -4.51 15.81 -4.28
N GLN A 9 -5.72 15.65 -3.74
CA GLN A 9 -6.97 16.16 -4.35
C GLN A 9 -7.08 17.69 -4.26
N GLU A 10 -6.64 18.27 -3.15
CA GLU A 10 -6.67 19.72 -2.93
C GLU A 10 -5.51 20.45 -3.63
N GLY A 11 -4.49 19.72 -4.10
CA GLY A 11 -3.30 20.31 -4.73
C GLY A 11 -2.47 21.17 -3.75
N THR A 12 -2.51 20.85 -2.45
CA THR A 12 -1.89 21.66 -1.38
C THR A 12 -0.42 21.98 -1.66
N PHE A 13 0.32 21.01 -2.21
CA PHE A 13 1.74 21.15 -2.57
C PHE A 13 1.98 21.07 -4.09
N GLY A 14 0.93 21.30 -4.90
CA GLY A 14 0.96 21.08 -6.34
C GLY A 14 0.71 19.62 -6.72
N GLU A 15 1.08 19.24 -7.94
CA GLU A 15 0.88 17.88 -8.43
C GLU A 15 1.75 16.85 -7.69
N LEU A 16 1.21 15.64 -7.47
CA LEU A 16 2.00 14.48 -7.03
C LEU A 16 2.84 13.97 -8.21
N ARG A 17 4.16 14.17 -8.12
CA ARG A 17 5.13 13.86 -9.18
C ARG A 17 5.75 12.48 -9.04
N ALA A 18 6.00 12.04 -7.80
CA ALA A 18 6.52 10.72 -7.55
C ALA A 18 6.03 10.07 -6.24
N LEU A 19 5.98 8.74 -6.22
CA LEU A 19 5.61 7.95 -5.04
C LEU A 19 6.52 6.73 -4.91
N SER A 20 7.10 6.56 -3.73
CA SER A 20 7.83 5.33 -3.37
C SER A 20 7.11 4.68 -2.21
N CYS A 21 6.82 3.39 -2.32
CA CYS A 21 6.18 2.60 -1.28
C CYS A 21 7.08 1.42 -0.88
N SER A 22 6.99 1.00 0.38
CA SER A 22 7.56 -0.28 0.79
C SER A 22 6.74 -0.95 1.88
N ARG A 23 6.61 -2.27 1.79
CA ARG A 23 5.94 -3.10 2.80
C ARG A 23 6.62 -4.42 3.00
N LEU A 24 7.03 -4.64 4.24
CA LEU A 24 7.96 -5.69 4.62
C LEU A 24 7.52 -6.32 5.92
N SER A 25 7.59 -7.65 6.01
CA SER A 25 7.25 -8.37 7.23
C SER A 25 8.04 -9.67 7.33
N PRO A 26 8.10 -10.33 8.49
CA PRO A 26 8.44 -11.75 8.51
C PRO A 26 7.32 -12.57 7.84
N PRO A 27 7.55 -13.82 7.44
CA PRO A 27 6.50 -14.68 6.89
C PRO A 27 5.41 -14.91 7.93
N VAL A 28 4.18 -15.10 7.47
CA VAL A 28 3.03 -15.32 8.35
C VAL A 28 3.05 -16.75 8.89
N THR A 29 3.08 -16.93 10.21
CA THR A 29 3.20 -18.26 10.86
C THR A 29 2.01 -18.64 11.75
N TRP A 30 0.99 -17.78 11.83
CA TRP A 30 -0.13 -17.91 12.78
C TRP A 30 -1.49 -18.19 12.11
N THR A 31 -1.49 -18.47 10.81
CA THR A 31 -2.75 -18.69 10.07
C THR A 31 -3.34 -20.07 10.30
N TRP A 32 -4.67 -20.17 10.17
CA TRP A 32 -5.40 -21.43 10.32
C TRP A 32 -4.87 -22.49 9.35
N GLU A 33 -4.44 -23.65 9.86
CA GLU A 33 -3.78 -24.71 9.08
C GLU A 33 -2.56 -24.25 8.26
N ASP A 34 -1.93 -23.15 8.67
CA ASP A 34 -0.78 -22.56 7.98
C ASP A 34 -1.03 -22.29 6.48
N TRP A 35 -2.28 -21.99 6.10
CA TRP A 35 -2.66 -21.85 4.68
C TRP A 35 -1.87 -20.76 3.94
N MET A 36 -1.35 -19.77 4.67
CA MET A 36 -0.52 -18.71 4.09
C MET A 36 0.83 -19.21 3.58
N SER A 37 1.36 -20.30 4.13
CA SER A 37 2.61 -20.90 3.66
C SER A 37 2.44 -21.72 2.38
N ASP A 38 1.20 -22.02 1.97
CA ASP A 38 0.87 -22.66 0.69
C ASP A 38 0.64 -21.58 -0.39
N PRO A 39 1.59 -21.41 -1.34
CA PRO A 39 1.48 -20.32 -2.29
C PRO A 39 0.39 -20.51 -3.34
N GLN A 40 -0.15 -21.72 -3.50
CA GLN A 40 -1.33 -21.94 -4.34
C GLN A 40 -2.60 -21.36 -3.72
N LYS A 41 -2.62 -21.19 -2.39
CA LYS A 41 -3.73 -20.58 -1.66
C LYS A 41 -3.50 -19.08 -1.45
N SER A 42 -2.30 -18.68 -1.05
CA SER A 42 -2.01 -17.29 -0.64
C SER A 42 -1.50 -16.39 -1.76
N GLY A 43 -0.87 -16.95 -2.80
CA GLY A 43 -0.10 -16.16 -3.76
C GLY A 43 1.20 -15.57 -3.17
N SER A 44 1.57 -15.96 -1.94
CA SER A 44 2.74 -15.49 -1.19
C SER A 44 2.79 -13.98 -0.95
N ALA A 45 3.94 -13.46 -0.51
CA ALA A 45 4.14 -12.07 -0.09
C ALA A 45 3.73 -11.02 -1.14
N VAL A 46 3.90 -11.32 -2.43
CA VAL A 46 3.55 -10.39 -3.50
C VAL A 46 2.04 -10.22 -3.59
N MET A 47 1.26 -11.29 -3.41
CA MET A 47 -0.20 -11.19 -3.41
C MET A 47 -0.76 -10.68 -2.07
N ASP A 48 -0.20 -11.17 -0.96
CA ASP A 48 -0.68 -10.86 0.39
C ASP A 48 -0.31 -9.44 0.85
N LEU A 49 0.96 -9.05 0.70
CA LEU A 49 1.46 -7.78 1.23
C LEU A 49 1.56 -6.71 0.16
N HIS A 50 2.26 -7.02 -0.94
CA HIS A 50 2.62 -5.99 -1.93
C HIS A 50 1.40 -5.32 -2.57
N ILE A 51 0.30 -6.06 -2.76
CA ILE A 51 -0.96 -5.55 -3.32
C ILE A 51 -1.47 -4.27 -2.63
N HIS A 52 -1.23 -4.09 -1.33
CA HIS A 52 -1.66 -2.90 -0.59
C HIS A 52 -0.95 -1.63 -1.07
N ASP A 53 0.32 -1.75 -1.46
CA ASP A 53 1.10 -0.61 -1.96
C ASP A 53 0.79 -0.35 -3.44
N VAL A 54 0.50 -1.42 -4.21
CA VAL A 54 -0.06 -1.29 -5.57
C VAL A 54 -1.38 -0.53 -5.54
N ASP A 55 -2.30 -0.91 -4.66
CA ASP A 55 -3.59 -0.25 -4.49
C ASP A 55 -3.43 1.23 -4.13
N LEU A 56 -2.53 1.57 -3.20
CA LEU A 56 -2.25 2.97 -2.85
C LEU A 56 -1.71 3.78 -4.05
N ILE A 57 -0.81 3.18 -4.83
CA ILE A 57 -0.25 3.83 -6.02
C ILE A 57 -1.37 4.11 -7.03
N LEU A 58 -2.22 3.13 -7.32
CA LEU A 58 -3.36 3.30 -8.23
C LEU A 58 -4.35 4.33 -7.70
N TYR A 59 -4.64 4.28 -6.40
CA TYR A 59 -5.56 5.21 -5.74
C TYR A 59 -5.11 6.66 -5.83
N LEU A 60 -3.80 6.94 -5.82
CA LEU A 60 -3.25 8.30 -5.87
C LEU A 60 -2.86 8.75 -7.28
N MET A 61 -2.39 7.83 -8.12
CA MET A 61 -1.72 8.15 -9.37
C MET A 61 -2.49 7.68 -10.61
N GLY A 62 -3.45 6.78 -10.45
CA GLY A 62 -4.18 6.11 -11.53
C GLY A 62 -3.43 4.89 -12.07
N LYS A 63 -3.98 4.24 -13.10
CA LYS A 63 -3.34 3.10 -13.76
C LYS A 63 -2.07 3.54 -14.51
N PRO A 64 -0.92 2.87 -14.33
CA PRO A 64 0.28 3.12 -15.14
C PRO A 64 0.09 2.60 -16.58
N TYR A 65 0.99 2.96 -17.48
CA TYR A 65 1.02 2.41 -18.84
C TYR A 65 1.64 1.00 -18.88
N SER A 66 2.60 0.76 -18.00
CA SER A 66 3.32 -0.51 -17.89
C SER A 66 4.04 -0.62 -16.55
N VAL A 67 4.44 -1.85 -16.23
CA VAL A 67 5.26 -2.18 -15.05
C VAL A 67 6.50 -2.95 -15.48
N PHE A 68 7.59 -2.72 -14.75
CA PHE A 68 8.78 -3.56 -14.78
C PHE A 68 9.09 -4.01 -13.36
N ALA A 69 9.28 -5.31 -13.16
CA ALA A 69 9.56 -5.86 -11.84
C ALA A 69 10.69 -6.88 -11.85
N GLU A 70 11.44 -6.92 -10.76
CA GLU A 70 12.43 -7.94 -10.44
C GLU A 70 12.23 -8.39 -9.00
N GLY A 71 12.61 -9.63 -8.69
CA GLY A 71 12.34 -10.15 -7.36
C GLY A 71 13.06 -11.45 -7.03
N ILE A 72 12.75 -11.98 -5.86
CA ILE A 72 13.21 -13.29 -5.41
C ILE A 72 12.02 -14.24 -5.42
N ARG A 73 12.17 -15.31 -6.21
CA ARG A 73 11.25 -16.44 -6.27
C ARG A 73 11.83 -17.60 -5.49
N ASP A 74 11.05 -18.22 -4.62
CA ASP A 74 11.40 -19.51 -4.04
C ASP A 74 10.92 -20.67 -4.94
N ALA A 75 10.85 -21.89 -4.40
CA ALA A 75 10.40 -23.05 -5.15
C ALA A 75 8.97 -22.91 -5.72
N HIS A 76 8.13 -22.08 -5.10
CA HIS A 76 6.69 -22.10 -5.31
C HIS A 76 6.08 -20.71 -5.63
N ALA A 77 6.66 -19.60 -5.17
CA ALA A 77 6.15 -18.25 -5.44
C ALA A 77 7.18 -17.12 -5.28
N TRP A 78 6.75 -15.91 -5.68
CA TRP A 78 7.50 -14.68 -5.51
C TRP A 78 7.32 -14.16 -4.09
N ASN A 79 8.40 -14.10 -3.33
CA ASN A 79 8.39 -13.71 -1.91
C ASN A 79 8.89 -12.29 -1.68
N HIS A 80 9.56 -11.71 -2.67
CA HIS A 80 10.06 -10.35 -2.61
C HIS A 80 10.09 -9.77 -4.03
N ILE A 81 9.67 -8.52 -4.18
CA ILE A 81 9.59 -7.83 -5.47
C ILE A 81 9.94 -6.36 -5.33
N PHE A 82 10.61 -5.85 -6.35
CA PHE A 82 10.80 -4.43 -6.62
C PHE A 82 10.11 -4.12 -7.95
N THR A 83 9.16 -3.20 -7.92
CA THR A 83 8.39 -2.81 -9.09
C THR A 83 8.62 -1.32 -9.39
N VAL A 84 8.79 -0.99 -10.66
CA VAL A 84 8.74 0.38 -11.18
C VAL A 84 7.52 0.53 -12.10
N TYR A 85 6.76 1.60 -11.89
CA TYR A 85 5.53 1.90 -12.64
C TYR A 85 5.80 3.02 -13.64
N ASN A 86 5.55 2.75 -14.92
CA ASN A 86 5.79 3.69 -16.00
C ASN A 86 4.53 4.52 -16.29
N TYR A 87 4.63 5.84 -16.07
CA TYR A 87 3.58 6.81 -16.43
C TYR A 87 4.00 7.70 -17.62
N GLU A 88 4.83 7.17 -18.52
CA GLU A 88 5.29 7.85 -19.75
C GLU A 88 5.98 9.21 -19.47
N GLY A 89 6.75 9.27 -18.38
CA GLY A 89 7.44 10.50 -17.95
C GLY A 89 6.55 11.58 -17.31
N LYS A 90 5.24 11.34 -17.16
CA LYS A 90 4.31 12.27 -16.49
C LYS A 90 4.47 12.23 -14.97
N LYS A 91 4.69 11.03 -14.44
CA LYS A 91 4.91 10.74 -13.01
C LYS A 91 5.91 9.58 -12.87
N ALA A 92 6.38 9.31 -11.66
CA ALA A 92 7.22 8.15 -11.35
C ALA A 92 6.73 7.42 -10.10
N ALA A 93 6.62 6.10 -10.14
CA ALA A 93 6.37 5.35 -8.91
C ALA A 93 7.21 4.08 -8.81
N MET A 94 7.46 3.65 -7.58
CA MET A 94 8.07 2.36 -7.27
C MET A 94 7.47 1.75 -6.01
N ALA A 95 7.49 0.43 -5.90
CA ALA A 95 7.11 -0.28 -4.70
C ALA A 95 8.06 -1.45 -4.42
N GLU A 96 8.45 -1.62 -3.14
CA GLU A 96 9.12 -2.82 -2.61
C GLU A 96 8.11 -3.61 -1.78
N GLY A 97 7.94 -4.89 -2.04
CA GLY A 97 7.08 -5.75 -1.24
C GLY A 97 7.73 -7.09 -0.99
N GLY A 98 7.66 -7.60 0.24
CA GLY A 98 8.08 -8.97 0.46
C GLY A 98 8.19 -9.43 1.90
N TRP A 99 8.29 -10.74 2.06
CA TRP A 99 8.67 -11.35 3.32
C TRP A 99 10.19 -11.28 3.50
N ARG A 100 10.62 -11.00 4.72
CA ARG A 100 12.02 -11.07 5.15
C ARG A 100 12.25 -12.38 5.86
N THR A 101 13.41 -12.99 5.65
CA THR A 101 13.73 -14.31 6.21
C THR A 101 13.98 -14.31 7.72
N THR A 102 14.17 -13.15 8.34
CA THR A 102 14.48 -13.02 9.77
C THR A 102 13.22 -12.70 10.57
N SER A 103 12.86 -13.57 11.53
CA SER A 103 11.69 -13.41 12.40
C SER A 103 11.71 -12.12 13.23
N GLU A 104 12.91 -11.61 13.57
CA GLU A 104 13.09 -10.40 14.37
C GLU A 104 12.89 -9.11 13.56
N PHE A 105 12.80 -9.19 12.23
CA PHE A 105 12.52 -8.00 11.45
C PHE A 105 11.04 -7.63 11.62
N PRO A 106 10.71 -6.43 12.13
CA PRO A 106 9.32 -6.08 12.39
C PRO A 106 8.57 -5.85 11.08
N PHE A 107 7.24 -5.96 11.15
CA PHE A 107 6.40 -5.40 10.11
C PHE A 107 6.71 -3.91 9.93
N SER A 108 6.93 -3.49 8.68
CA SER A 108 7.20 -2.11 8.31
C SER A 108 6.42 -1.78 7.05
N MET A 109 5.72 -0.65 7.09
CA MET A 109 5.11 -0.04 5.92
C MET A 109 5.53 1.43 5.85
N ALA A 110 5.90 1.86 4.65
CA ALA A 110 6.37 3.21 4.41
C ALA A 110 5.91 3.72 3.05
N PHE A 111 5.78 5.03 2.96
CA PHE A 111 5.71 5.70 1.68
C PHE A 111 6.46 7.02 1.72
N ARG A 112 6.86 7.50 0.54
CA ARG A 112 7.33 8.86 0.34
C ARG A 112 6.71 9.43 -0.93
N ALA A 113 5.90 10.45 -0.74
CA ALA A 113 5.19 11.16 -1.79
C ALA A 113 5.90 12.49 -2.07
N TYR A 114 6.27 12.71 -3.33
CA TYR A 114 6.97 13.91 -3.79
C TYR A 114 6.00 14.75 -4.62
N PHE A 115 5.64 15.91 -4.08
CA PHE A 115 4.87 16.93 -4.76
C PHE A 115 5.79 17.99 -5.35
N GLU A 116 5.25 18.86 -6.20
CA GLU A 116 6.02 19.98 -6.77
C GLU A 116 6.65 20.88 -5.70
N ARG A 117 5.94 21.13 -4.60
CA ARG A 117 6.34 22.06 -3.52
C ARG A 117 6.32 21.42 -2.14
N GLY A 118 6.61 20.13 -2.06
CA GLY A 118 6.75 19.46 -0.77
C GLY A 118 6.91 17.95 -0.84
N VAL A 119 7.27 17.35 0.28
CA VAL A 119 7.39 15.90 0.44
C VAL A 119 6.56 15.47 1.64
N VAL A 120 5.85 14.35 1.52
CA VAL A 120 5.17 13.69 2.64
C VAL A 120 5.78 12.32 2.82
N GLU A 121 6.35 12.06 3.99
CA GLU A 121 6.96 10.79 4.32
C GLU A 121 6.21 10.12 5.46
N PHE A 122 5.89 8.84 5.27
CA PHE A 122 5.38 7.96 6.30
C PHE A 122 6.29 6.76 6.47
N ASN A 123 6.54 6.36 7.71
CA ASN A 123 7.21 5.12 8.04
C ASN A 123 6.72 4.62 9.40
N SER A 124 6.12 3.43 9.44
CA SER A 124 5.52 2.86 10.65
C SER A 124 6.53 2.59 11.76
N ALA A 125 7.82 2.48 11.45
CA ALA A 125 8.88 2.27 12.43
C ALA A 125 9.45 3.58 13.03
N ARG A 126 8.93 4.76 12.64
CA ARG A 126 9.41 6.07 13.11
C ARG A 126 8.41 6.76 14.04
N GLN A 127 8.92 7.63 14.90
CA GLN A 127 8.13 8.55 15.73
C GLN A 127 8.68 9.98 15.54
N PRO A 128 7.89 10.93 15.00
CA PRO A 128 6.56 10.74 14.42
C PRO A 128 6.60 9.87 13.16
N SER A 129 5.54 9.07 12.95
CA SER A 129 5.46 8.15 11.81
C SER A 129 5.12 8.85 10.50
N LEU A 130 4.51 10.04 10.55
CA LEU A 130 4.15 10.86 9.40
C LEU A 130 4.78 12.25 9.56
N THR A 131 5.49 12.71 8.53
CA THR A 131 6.09 14.05 8.49
C THR A 131 5.86 14.68 7.12
N VAL A 132 5.49 15.96 7.13
CA VAL A 132 5.30 16.81 5.95
C VAL A 132 6.46 17.81 5.89
N TYR A 133 7.04 17.95 4.71
CA TYR A 133 8.15 18.83 4.39
C TYR A 133 7.71 19.81 3.29
N PRO A 134 7.03 20.91 3.61
CA PRO A 134 6.65 21.91 2.61
C PRO A 134 7.87 22.71 2.15
N GLU A 135 7.85 23.17 0.90
CA GLU A 135 8.86 24.09 0.39
C GLU A 135 8.85 25.41 1.18
N GLY A 136 10.04 25.89 1.56
CA GLY A 136 10.23 27.18 2.25
C GLY A 136 9.68 27.25 3.67
N GLN A 137 9.19 26.15 4.26
CA GLN A 137 8.63 26.10 5.60
C GLN A 137 9.28 25.03 6.46
N LYS A 138 9.08 25.11 7.78
CA LYS A 138 9.53 24.04 8.69
C LYS A 138 8.71 22.78 8.47
N ALA A 139 9.38 21.64 8.55
CA ALA A 139 8.71 20.35 8.58
C ALA A 139 7.80 20.24 9.80
N TYR A 140 6.68 19.55 9.64
CA TYR A 140 5.71 19.32 10.71
C TYR A 140 5.08 17.93 10.60
N SER A 141 4.52 17.45 11.70
CA SER A 141 3.75 16.21 11.73
C SER A 141 2.29 16.53 12.04
N PRO A 142 1.35 16.24 11.13
CA PRO A 142 -0.06 16.50 11.36
C PRO A 142 -0.60 15.58 12.45
N GLN A 143 -1.53 16.08 13.26
CA GLN A 143 -2.29 15.22 14.16
C GLN A 143 -3.40 14.55 13.35
N ILE A 144 -3.34 13.23 13.25
CA ILE A 144 -4.38 12.43 12.62
C ILE A 144 -5.34 11.99 13.72
N GLU A 145 -6.60 12.43 13.62
CA GLU A 145 -7.64 12.02 14.54
C GLU A 145 -7.87 10.50 14.42
N LYS A 146 -7.76 9.81 15.55
CA LYS A 146 -8.06 8.38 15.63
C LYS A 146 -9.53 8.19 16.02
N PRO A 147 -10.27 7.26 15.39
CA PRO A 147 -11.63 6.95 15.79
C PRO A 147 -11.66 6.53 17.27
N LYS A 148 -12.54 7.14 18.05
CA LYS A 148 -12.73 6.77 19.46
C LYS A 148 -13.58 5.49 19.52
N VAL A 149 -12.94 4.33 19.45
CA VAL A 149 -13.63 3.04 19.64
C VAL A 149 -13.74 2.76 21.14
N GLN A 150 -14.94 2.78 21.70
CA GLN A 150 -15.17 2.32 23.08
C GLN A 150 -15.11 0.79 23.12
N GLY A 151 -14.21 0.23 23.96
CA GLY A 151 -14.22 -1.20 24.30
C GLY A 151 -13.34 -2.13 23.44
N GLY A 152 -12.39 -1.61 22.66
CA GLY A 152 -11.44 -2.46 21.95
C GLY A 152 -10.50 -3.20 22.92
N ARG A 153 -10.63 -4.53 23.02
CA ARG A 153 -9.54 -5.37 23.54
C ARG A 153 -8.35 -5.23 22.60
N GLU A 154 -7.14 -5.12 23.15
CA GLU A 154 -5.91 -5.30 22.37
C GLU A 154 -5.96 -6.70 21.72
N THR A 155 -6.31 -6.75 20.45
CA THR A 155 -6.28 -7.98 19.65
C THR A 155 -4.85 -8.19 19.16
N ALA A 156 -4.26 -9.34 19.46
CA ALA A 156 -2.98 -9.74 18.88
C ALA A 156 -3.09 -9.87 17.35
N GLY A 157 -2.12 -9.34 16.60
CA GLY A 157 -2.07 -9.33 15.13
C GLY A 157 -1.93 -7.91 14.53
N ASN A 158 -2.06 -7.76 13.21
CA ASN A 158 -2.03 -6.48 12.47
C ASN A 158 -3.19 -5.51 12.82
N ILE A 159 -3.94 -5.80 13.88
CA ILE A 159 -5.12 -5.07 14.38
C ILE A 159 -4.71 -4.24 15.61
N ALA A 160 -3.47 -3.74 15.65
CA ALA A 160 -3.00 -2.87 16.74
C ALA A 160 -3.62 -1.46 16.66
N GLU A 161 -4.08 -1.04 15.47
CA GLU A 161 -4.79 0.22 15.28
C GLU A 161 -6.16 -0.03 14.64
N LEU A 162 -7.17 -0.29 15.49
CA LEU A 162 -8.58 -0.49 15.10
C LEU A 162 -9.15 0.58 14.15
N GLY A 163 -8.52 1.74 14.03
CA GLY A 163 -9.03 2.89 13.29
C GLY A 163 -9.23 2.66 11.80
N GLY A 164 -8.29 1.99 11.10
CA GLY A 164 -8.40 1.74 9.65
C GLY A 164 -9.59 0.84 9.32
N TYR A 165 -9.59 -0.38 9.87
CA TYR A 165 -10.68 -1.34 9.71
C TYR A 165 -12.02 -0.80 10.20
N PHE A 166 -12.04 -0.07 11.32
CA PHE A 166 -13.27 0.56 11.81
C PHE A 166 -13.85 1.53 10.78
N ASN A 167 -13.01 2.41 10.20
CA ASN A 167 -13.47 3.37 9.20
C ASN A 167 -13.98 2.67 7.94
N GLU A 168 -13.31 1.61 7.48
CA GLU A 168 -13.73 0.84 6.30
C GLU A 168 -15.07 0.13 6.53
N ILE A 169 -15.23 -0.54 7.67
CA ILE A 169 -16.49 -1.22 8.04
C ILE A 169 -17.60 -0.18 8.24
N GLN A 170 -17.32 0.91 8.95
CA GLN A 170 -18.29 1.98 9.17
C GLN A 170 -18.77 2.57 7.85
N TYR A 171 -17.84 2.84 6.93
CA TYR A 171 -18.16 3.33 5.59
C TYR A 171 -19.06 2.34 4.83
N PHE A 172 -18.70 1.05 4.80
CA PHE A 172 -19.48 0.05 4.09
C PHE A 172 -20.89 -0.15 4.70
N VAL A 173 -21.00 -0.16 6.02
CA VAL A 173 -22.30 -0.20 6.72
C VAL A 173 -23.12 1.05 6.41
N GLY A 174 -22.49 2.22 6.34
CA GLY A 174 -23.13 3.47 5.91
C GLY A 174 -23.75 3.36 4.53
N CYS A 175 -23.00 2.87 3.54
CA CYS A 175 -23.50 2.61 2.18
C CYS A 175 -24.77 1.73 2.19
N ILE A 176 -24.77 0.64 2.98
CA ILE A 176 -25.93 -0.25 3.11
C ILE A 176 -27.13 0.47 3.72
N LEU A 177 -26.92 1.23 4.81
CA LEU A 177 -28.01 1.92 5.51
C LEU A 177 -28.61 3.05 4.69
N GLU A 178 -27.81 3.69 3.84
CA GLU A 178 -28.22 4.79 2.97
C GLU A 178 -28.71 4.34 1.59
N ASP A 179 -28.65 3.03 1.29
CA ASP A 179 -28.97 2.46 -0.03
C ASP A 179 -28.17 3.14 -1.16
N THR A 180 -26.87 3.29 -0.93
CA THR A 180 -25.92 3.89 -1.89
C THR A 180 -24.77 2.94 -2.21
N ASP A 181 -24.31 2.97 -3.46
CA ASP A 181 -23.16 2.18 -3.86
C ASP A 181 -21.85 2.76 -3.30
N PRO A 182 -20.89 1.91 -2.88
CA PRO A 182 -19.56 2.37 -2.50
C PRO A 182 -18.87 3.12 -3.66
N SER A 183 -18.38 4.34 -3.38
CA SER A 183 -17.71 5.21 -4.36
C SER A 183 -16.24 5.49 -4.05
N VAL A 184 -15.78 5.27 -2.82
CA VAL A 184 -14.37 5.47 -2.43
C VAL A 184 -13.45 4.42 -3.04
N LEU A 185 -13.91 3.16 -3.05
CA LEU A 185 -13.22 2.02 -3.66
C LEU A 185 -14.28 1.03 -4.15
N THR A 186 -14.21 0.69 -5.43
CA THR A 186 -15.14 -0.21 -6.10
C THR A 186 -14.54 -1.62 -6.23
N PRO A 187 -15.35 -2.67 -6.45
CA PRO A 187 -14.83 -3.99 -6.80
C PRO A 187 -13.91 -3.97 -8.03
N GLU A 188 -14.17 -3.08 -8.99
CA GLU A 188 -13.36 -2.85 -10.17
C GLU A 188 -11.97 -2.29 -9.83
N ASP A 189 -11.87 -1.40 -8.83
CA ASP A 189 -10.59 -0.89 -8.34
C ASP A 189 -9.76 -2.02 -7.73
N ALA A 190 -10.36 -2.84 -6.86
CA ALA A 190 -9.69 -4.00 -6.25
C ALA A 190 -9.23 -5.02 -7.31
N ARG A 191 -10.06 -5.27 -8.32
CA ARG A 191 -9.69 -6.11 -9.47
C ARG A 191 -8.53 -5.52 -10.26
N THR A 192 -8.48 -4.20 -10.41
CA THR A 192 -7.39 -3.50 -11.10
C THR A 192 -6.09 -3.65 -10.33
N SER A 193 -6.11 -3.49 -8.99
CA SER A 193 -4.93 -3.74 -8.13
C SER A 193 -4.40 -5.17 -8.32
N LEU A 194 -5.29 -6.17 -8.37
CA LEU A 194 -4.91 -7.56 -8.67
C LEU A 194 -4.33 -7.73 -10.08
N GLU A 195 -4.93 -7.12 -11.10
CA GLU A 195 -4.44 -7.16 -12.49
C GLU A 195 -3.00 -6.63 -12.59
N ILE A 196 -2.70 -5.54 -11.88
CA ILE A 196 -1.36 -4.95 -11.85
C ILE A 196 -0.37 -5.88 -11.14
N VAL A 197 -0.71 -6.44 -9.98
CA VAL A 197 0.16 -7.42 -9.28
C VAL A 197 0.48 -8.62 -10.17
N LEU A 198 -0.51 -9.14 -10.92
CA LEU A 198 -0.28 -10.24 -11.86
C LEU A 198 0.64 -9.83 -13.02
N ALA A 199 0.55 -8.58 -13.48
CA ALA A 199 1.46 -8.03 -14.48
C ALA A 199 2.89 -7.86 -13.95
N GLU A 200 3.06 -7.48 -12.68
CA GLU A 200 4.35 -7.41 -12.00
C GLU A 200 5.00 -8.79 -11.91
N ILE A 201 4.24 -9.81 -11.48
CA ILE A 201 4.69 -11.22 -11.45
C ILE A 201 5.14 -11.64 -12.84
N LYS A 202 4.33 -11.39 -13.87
CA LYS A 202 4.69 -11.71 -15.27
C LYS A 202 5.94 -10.95 -15.73
N SER A 203 6.12 -9.71 -15.31
CA SER A 203 7.32 -8.93 -15.62
C SER A 203 8.55 -9.57 -15.01
N ALA A 204 8.49 -9.95 -13.73
CA ALA A 204 9.58 -10.61 -13.02
C ALA A 204 9.92 -11.99 -13.61
N GLU A 205 8.92 -12.75 -14.07
CA GLU A 205 9.10 -14.05 -14.74
C GLU A 205 9.77 -13.93 -16.10
N THR A 206 9.46 -12.87 -16.85
CA THR A 206 9.93 -12.70 -18.23
C THR A 206 11.18 -11.82 -18.34
N GLY A 207 11.53 -11.09 -17.27
CA GLY A 207 12.59 -10.07 -17.27
C GLY A 207 12.29 -8.91 -18.23
N ARG A 208 11.02 -8.61 -18.47
CA ARG A 208 10.57 -7.62 -19.46
C ARG A 208 9.46 -6.74 -18.91
N GLU A 209 9.37 -5.53 -19.45
CA GLU A 209 8.25 -4.63 -19.19
C GLU A 209 6.93 -5.23 -19.68
N VAL A 210 5.87 -5.10 -18.88
CA VAL A 210 4.50 -5.57 -19.18
C VAL A 210 3.55 -4.38 -19.23
N LYS A 211 2.85 -4.22 -20.36
CA LYS A 211 1.79 -3.21 -20.51
C LYS A 211 0.52 -3.62 -19.79
N VAL A 212 -0.20 -2.64 -19.27
CA VAL A 212 -1.43 -2.80 -18.48
C VAL A 212 -2.50 -1.79 -18.92
#